data_AF-A0A7J5J9W4-F1
#
_entry.id   AF-A0A7J5J9W4-F1
#
_cell.length_a   1.000
_cell.length_b   1.000
_cell.length_c   1.000
_cell.angle_alpha   90.00
_cell.angle_beta   90.00
_cell.angle_gamma   90.00
#
_symmetry.space_group_name_H-M   'P 1'
#
loop_
_entity.id
_entity.type
_entity.pdbx_description
1 polymer ?
#
loop_
_entity_poly.entity_id
_entity_poly.type
_entity_poly.pdbx_seq_one_letter_code
_entity_poly.pdbx_strand_id
1 'polypeptide(L)' 'INHDEGDNDENIDYNLNFTFNEAQKRTVNAALSNTFGFGGHNACVIVKKYAE' A
#
# COMPACT_ATOMS: atom_id res chain seq x y z
N ILE A 1 4.18 8.74 8.55
CA ILE A 1 3.04 9.10 7.68
C ILE A 1 1.77 8.92 8.46
N ASN A 2 1.07 10.02 8.75
CA ASN A 2 -0.22 10.05 9.43
C ASN A 2 -0.21 9.28 10.77
N HIS A 3 0.82 9.48 11.59
CA HIS A 3 0.96 8.78 12.89
C HIS A 3 0.05 9.39 13.96
N ASP A 4 -0.16 10.71 13.89
CA ASP A 4 -0.97 11.50 14.83
C ASP A 4 -2.04 12.31 14.09
N GLU A 5 -3.09 12.73 14.80
CA GLU A 5 -4.15 13.58 14.23
C GLU A 5 -3.57 14.93 13.79
N GLY A 6 -3.80 15.30 12.53
CA GLY A 6 -3.35 16.57 11.95
C GLY A 6 -1.97 16.53 11.26
N ASP A 7 -1.25 15.40 11.31
CA ASP A 7 0.06 15.18 10.65
C ASP A 7 -0.09 14.73 9.18
N ASN A 8 -0.96 15.41 8.42
CA ASN A 8 -1.17 15.09 7.01
C ASN A 8 -0.06 15.69 6.13
N ASP A 9 0.54 14.88 5.26
CA ASP A 9 1.57 15.29 4.31
C ASP A 9 0.94 15.92 3.06
N GLU A 10 1.34 17.14 2.71
CA GLU A 10 0.85 17.87 1.54
C GLU A 10 1.10 17.17 0.20
N ASN A 11 2.05 16.23 0.15
CA ASN A 11 2.41 15.47 -1.05
C ASN A 11 1.57 14.19 -1.22
N ILE A 12 0.69 13.87 -0.27
CA ILE A 12 -0.17 12.68 -0.33
C ILE A 12 -1.57 13.07 -0.83
N ASP A 13 -2.05 12.39 -1.86
CA ASP A 13 -3.44 12.52 -2.32
C ASP A 13 -4.37 11.66 -1.46
N TYR A 14 -5.03 12.28 -0.47
CA TYR A 14 -5.98 11.63 0.44
C TYR A 14 -7.30 11.20 -0.23
N ASN A 15 -7.52 11.47 -1.52
CA ASN A 15 -8.65 10.87 -2.25
C ASN A 15 -8.40 9.39 -2.60
N LEU A 16 -7.17 8.90 -2.46
CA LEU A 16 -6.84 7.49 -2.61
C LEU A 16 -7.35 6.65 -1.44
N ASN A 17 -7.63 5.38 -1.70
CA ASN A 17 -8.17 4.46 -0.70
C ASN A 17 -7.05 3.81 0.13
N PHE A 18 -6.46 4.57 1.03
CA PHE A 18 -5.53 4.07 2.02
C PHE A 18 -6.24 3.24 3.10
N THR A 19 -5.48 2.38 3.78
CA THR A 19 -5.97 1.53 4.88
C THR A 19 -5.25 1.93 6.17
N PHE A 20 -5.53 3.13 6.67
CA PHE A 20 -4.96 3.64 7.93
C PHE A 20 -5.75 3.11 9.11
N ASN A 21 -5.07 2.50 10.10
CA ASN A 21 -5.57 2.12 11.44
C ASN A 21 -6.76 1.15 11.52
N GLU A 22 -7.58 1.04 10.48
CA GLU A 22 -8.77 0.20 10.39
C GLU A 22 -8.64 -0.78 9.23
N ALA A 23 -8.88 -2.06 9.51
CA ALA A 23 -8.87 -3.09 8.48
C ALA A 23 -10.11 -2.96 7.57
N GLN A 24 -9.92 -3.08 6.26
CA GLN A 24 -10.98 -3.01 5.26
C GLN A 24 -11.16 -4.36 4.57
N LYS A 25 -12.38 -4.92 4.59
CA LYS A 25 -12.70 -6.19 3.91
C LYS A 25 -12.75 -6.00 2.40
N ARG A 26 -11.96 -6.78 1.66
CA ARG A 26 -11.91 -6.76 0.18
C ARG A 26 -11.73 -8.17 -0.38
N THR A 27 -12.29 -8.44 -1.54
CA THR A 27 -11.94 -9.64 -2.33
C THR A 27 -10.59 -9.39 -3.00
N VAL A 28 -9.56 -10.14 -2.61
CA VAL A 28 -8.21 -10.01 -3.17
C VAL A 28 -8.01 -11.03 -4.29
N ASN A 29 -7.99 -10.57 -5.54
CA ASN A 29 -7.71 -11.41 -6.71
C ASN A 29 -6.23 -11.41 -7.09
N ALA A 30 -5.53 -10.32 -6.78
CA ALA A 30 -4.08 -10.18 -6.93
C ALA A 30 -3.56 -9.23 -5.84
N ALA A 31 -2.30 -9.43 -5.46
CA ALA A 31 -1.58 -8.60 -4.50
C ALA A 31 -0.18 -8.28 -5.04
N LEU A 32 0.25 -7.05 -4.82
CA LEU A 32 1.59 -6.57 -5.13
C LEU A 32 2.29 -6.25 -3.82
N SER A 33 3.51 -6.78 -3.64
CA SER A 33 4.47 -6.33 -2.65
C SER A 33 5.63 -5.69 -3.39
N ASN A 34 5.83 -4.39 -3.18
CA ASN A 34 6.90 -3.62 -3.80
C ASN A 34 7.66 -2.89 -2.70
N THR A 35 8.99 -2.92 -2.77
CA THR A 35 9.87 -2.13 -1.92
C THR A 35 10.79 -1.23 -2.75
N PHE A 36 11.07 -0.06 -2.20
CA PHE A 36 12.12 0.84 -2.67
C PHE A 36 13.12 1.03 -1.53
N GLY A 37 14.39 0.72 -1.78
CA GLY A 37 15.48 0.83 -0.83
C GLY A 37 16.56 1.81 -1.29
N PHE A 38 17.31 2.35 -0.31
CA PHE A 38 18.45 3.21 -0.58
C PHE A 38 19.49 2.52 -1.48
N GLY A 39 20.15 3.30 -2.33
CA GLY A 39 21.09 2.77 -3.33
C GLY A 39 20.43 2.23 -4.60
N GLY A 40 19.12 2.49 -4.80
CA GLY A 40 18.41 2.12 -6.03
C GLY A 40 17.86 0.69 -6.05
N HIS A 41 17.77 0.04 -4.89
CA HIS A 41 17.20 -1.29 -4.80
C HIS A 41 15.68 -1.23 -4.95
N ASN A 42 15.14 -2.04 -5.87
CA ASN A 42 13.71 -2.32 -5.94
C ASN A 42 13.50 -3.84 -5.97
N ALA A 43 12.61 -4.34 -5.12
CA ALA A 43 12.10 -5.70 -5.23
C ALA A 43 10.58 -5.67 -5.34
N CYS A 44 10.06 -6.27 -6.41
CA CYS A 44 8.63 -6.41 -6.68
C CYS A 44 8.25 -7.89 -6.76
N VAL A 45 7.22 -8.27 -6.00
CA VAL A 45 6.58 -9.59 -6.08
C VAL A 45 5.08 -9.39 -6.30
N ILE A 46 4.55 -10.02 -7.35
CA ILE A 46 3.11 -10.04 -7.62
C ILE A 46 2.63 -11.47 -7.50
N VAL A 47 1.58 -11.66 -6.70
CA VAL A 47 0.87 -12.94 -6.59
C VAL A 47 -0.58 -12.74 -7.00
N LYS A 48 -1.14 -13.74 -7.69
CA LYS A 48 -2.56 -13.77 -8.03
C LYS A 48 -3.20 -15.00 -7.43
N LYS A 49 -4.49 -14.91 -7.13
CA LYS A 49 -5.29 -16.06 -6.73
C LYS A 49 -5.19 -17.12 -7.83
N TYR A 50 -4.86 -18.35 -7.44
CA TYR A 50 -4.81 -19.46 -8.37
C TYR A 50 -6.23 -19.76 -8.89
N ALA A 51 -6.32 -19.97 -10.20
CA ALA A 51 -7.50 -20.47 -10.89
C ALA A 51 -7.01 -21.57 -11.83
N GLU A 52 -7.70 -22.71 -11.80
CA GLU A 52 -7.42 -23.88 -12.65
C GLU A 52 -7.75 -23.59 -14.12
#